data_AF-A0A1F8H778-F1
#
_entry.id   AF-A0A1F8H778-F1
#
_cell.length_a   1.000
_cell.length_b   1.000
_cell.length_c   1.000
_cell.angle_alpha   90.00
_cell.angle_beta   90.00
_cell.angle_gamma   90.00
#
_symmetry.space_group_name_H-M   'P 1'
#
loop_
_entity.id
_entity.type
_entity.pdbx_description
1 polymer ?
#
loop_
_entity_poly.entity_id
_entity_poly.type
_entity_poly.pdbx_seq_one_letter_code
_entity_poly.pdbx_strand_id
1 'polypeptide(L)'
;MQRLSWFLIAIVVVSFIGFLDATYLTIQHYNEGILPCVVFEGCEQVTTSKFSTVAGVPISLFGVAFYLTILISTIIFWDPIKSLRDHGASTKKDKALLALGYLPIAGFAISMLLLYLQLFVIKAICAYCVVSIISSTLLFILGLKVIHIQGEALNVDNYFRKR
;
A
#
# COMPACT_ATOMS: atom_id res chain seq x y z
N MET A 1 3.40 -23.93 -6.40
CA MET A 1 4.28 -23.27 -5.41
C MET A 1 4.89 -21.96 -5.93
N GLN A 2 5.41 -21.86 -7.17
CA GLN A 2 6.12 -20.65 -7.64
C GLN A 2 5.27 -19.37 -7.80
N ARG A 3 4.03 -19.45 -8.31
CA ARG A 3 3.28 -18.23 -8.66
C ARG A 3 2.94 -17.32 -7.47
N LEU A 4 2.70 -17.87 -6.29
CA LEU A 4 2.31 -17.08 -5.10
C LEU A 4 3.49 -16.32 -4.50
N SER A 5 4.67 -16.94 -4.46
CA SER A 5 5.90 -16.31 -3.97
C SER A 5 6.28 -15.08 -4.81
N TRP A 6 6.06 -15.12 -6.13
CA TRP A 6 6.29 -13.97 -7.00
C TRP A 6 5.37 -12.79 -6.67
N PHE A 7 4.09 -13.04 -6.35
CA PHE A 7 3.18 -11.97 -5.94
C PHE A 7 3.59 -11.36 -4.60
N LEU A 8 4.01 -12.17 -3.62
CA LEU A 8 4.50 -11.67 -2.32
C LEU A 8 5.78 -10.84 -2.48
N ILE A 9 6.73 -11.30 -3.29
CA ILE A 9 7.95 -10.55 -3.60
C ILE A 9 7.59 -9.22 -4.28
N ALA A 10 6.65 -9.22 -5.23
CA ALA A 10 6.19 -8.01 -5.88
C ALA A 10 5.59 -7.01 -4.88
N ILE A 11 4.77 -7.47 -3.93
CA ILE A 11 4.22 -6.62 -2.86
C ILE A 11 5.35 -6.00 -2.05
N VAL A 12 6.33 -6.80 -1.60
CA VAL A 12 7.47 -6.30 -0.81
C VAL A 12 8.27 -5.24 -1.58
N VAL A 13 8.58 -5.50 -2.85
CA VAL A 13 9.33 -4.56 -3.68
C VAL A 13 8.55 -3.26 -3.88
N VAL A 14 7.26 -3.33 -4.21
CA VAL A 14 6.42 -2.15 -4.40
C VAL A 14 6.25 -1.36 -3.10
N SER A 15 6.02 -2.04 -1.97
CA SER A 15 5.93 -1.39 -0.66
C SER A 15 7.26 -0.73 -0.26
N PHE A 16 8.40 -1.36 -0.59
CA PHE A 16 9.70 -0.77 -0.30
C PHE A 16 9.96 0.49 -1.13
N ILE A 17 9.60 0.47 -2.42
CA ILE A 17 9.68 1.66 -3.29
C ILE A 17 8.79 2.79 -2.76
N GLY A 18 7.53 2.48 -2.41
CA GLY A 18 6.60 3.46 -1.85
C GLY A 18 7.07 4.01 -0.48
N PHE A 19 7.69 3.17 0.34
CA PHE A 19 8.29 3.59 1.61
C PHE A 19 9.45 4.56 1.40
N LEU A 20 10.35 4.28 0.45
CA LEU A 20 11.45 5.17 0.11
C LEU A 20 10.95 6.52 -0.41
N ASP A 21 9.95 6.50 -1.29
CA ASP A 21 9.30 7.70 -1.81
C ASP A 21 8.69 8.56 -0.69
N ALA A 22 7.87 7.95 0.16
CA ALA A 22 7.23 8.65 1.28
C ALA A 22 8.26 9.17 2.32
N THR A 23 9.33 8.42 2.55
CA THR A 23 10.42 8.83 3.46
C THR A 23 11.19 10.00 2.87
N TYR A 24 11.52 9.94 1.58
CA TYR A 24 12.18 11.03 0.87
C TYR A 24 11.36 12.32 0.94
N LEU A 25 10.05 12.24 0.67
CA LEU A 25 9.15 13.37 0.76
C LEU A 25 9.08 13.94 2.18
N THR A 26 9.11 13.07 3.19
CA THR A 26 9.11 13.48 4.61
C THR A 26 10.38 14.24 4.95
N ILE A 27 11.56 13.70 4.61
CA ILE A 27 12.85 14.37 4.83
C ILE A 27 12.87 15.74 4.15
N GLN A 28 12.37 15.79 2.92
CA GLN A 28 12.35 17.02 2.14
C GLN A 28 11.42 18.09 2.72
N HIS A 29 10.28 17.67 3.27
CA HIS A 29 9.35 18.56 3.96
C HIS A 29 9.99 19.20 5.21
N TYR A 30 10.79 18.44 5.96
CA TYR A 30 11.50 18.96 7.14
C TYR A 30 12.73 19.80 6.82
N ASN A 31 13.40 19.54 5.69
CA ASN A 31 14.60 20.26 5.28
C ASN A 31 14.31 21.53 4.45
N GLU A 32 13.04 21.88 4.23
CA GLU A 32 12.60 22.96 3.33
C GLU A 32 13.26 22.87 1.93
N GLY A 33 13.70 21.69 1.55
CA GLY A 33 14.50 21.54 0.36
C GLY A 33 13.60 21.65 -0.88
N ILE A 34 14.15 22.23 -1.95
CA ILE A 34 13.49 22.30 -3.25
C ILE A 34 13.36 20.88 -3.82
N LEU A 35 12.14 20.42 -4.11
CA LEU A 35 11.93 19.10 -4.71
C LEU A 35 12.41 19.13 -6.17
N PRO A 36 13.34 18.27 -6.59
CA PRO A 36 13.70 18.15 -8.00
C PRO A 36 12.49 17.58 -8.75
N CYS A 37 11.74 18.47 -9.41
CA CYS A 37 10.61 18.14 -10.25
C CYS A 37 11.13 17.59 -11.59
N VAL A 38 11.46 16.30 -11.65
CA VAL A 38 12.11 15.72 -12.84
C VAL A 38 11.17 15.61 -14.05
N VAL A 39 9.86 15.53 -13.84
CA VAL A 39 8.87 15.21 -14.90
C VAL A 39 7.74 16.25 -15.02
N PHE A 40 7.27 16.81 -13.89
CA PHE A 40 6.14 17.76 -13.88
C PHE A 40 6.47 18.99 -13.04
N GLU A 41 6.29 20.17 -13.62
CA GLU A 41 6.40 21.46 -12.91
C GLU A 41 5.18 21.63 -12.01
N GLY A 42 5.34 21.47 -10.69
CA GLY A 42 4.21 21.55 -9.75
C GLY A 42 4.37 20.81 -8.42
N CYS A 43 5.41 20.00 -8.22
CA CYS A 43 5.58 19.30 -6.94
C CYS A 43 5.68 20.28 -5.77
N GLU A 44 6.36 21.41 -5.94
CA GLU A 44 6.51 22.44 -4.90
C GLU A 44 5.15 23.04 -4.51
N GLN A 45 4.28 23.33 -5.48
CA GLN A 45 2.91 23.82 -5.24
C GLN A 45 2.06 22.81 -4.47
N VAL A 46 2.25 21.51 -4.75
CA VAL A 46 1.53 20.44 -4.04
C VAL A 46 2.04 20.30 -2.61
N THR A 47 3.36 20.30 -2.39
CA THR A 47 3.99 20.08 -1.08
C THR A 47 3.89 21.28 -0.14
N THR A 48 3.76 22.50 -0.68
CA THR A 48 3.53 23.73 0.11
C THR A 48 2.04 24.00 0.35
N SER A 49 1.14 23.27 -0.33
CA SER A 49 -0.30 23.45 -0.15
C SER A 49 -0.77 23.04 1.26
N LYS A 50 -1.91 23.60 1.69
CA LYS A 50 -2.60 23.19 2.92
C LYS A 50 -3.01 21.71 2.93
N PHE A 51 -3.02 21.03 1.80
CA PHE A 51 -3.35 19.61 1.70
C PHE A 51 -2.15 18.70 1.93
N SER A 52 -0.92 19.24 1.93
CA SER A 52 0.28 18.47 2.27
C SER A 52 0.36 18.12 3.76
N THR A 53 -0.40 18.82 4.60
CA THR A 53 -0.51 18.55 6.04
C THR A 53 -1.97 18.30 6.42
N VAL A 54 -2.21 17.22 7.16
CA VAL A 54 -3.52 16.91 7.74
C VAL A 54 -3.38 17.03 9.24
N ALA A 55 -4.13 17.98 9.84
CA ALA A 55 -4.04 18.30 11.27
C ALA A 55 -2.61 18.61 11.77
N GLY A 56 -1.79 19.24 10.92
CA GLY A 56 -0.38 19.57 11.23
C GLY A 56 0.61 18.43 11.00
N VAL A 57 0.17 17.25 10.57
CA VAL A 57 1.04 16.11 10.24
C VAL A 57 1.16 15.97 8.72
N PRO A 58 2.37 15.85 8.17
CA PRO A 58 2.53 15.71 6.73
C PRO A 58 1.95 14.39 6.25
N ILE A 59 1.24 14.43 5.10
CA ILE A 59 0.59 13.24 4.53
C ILE A 59 1.61 12.15 4.17
N SER A 60 2.86 12.54 3.92
CA SER A 60 3.98 11.63 3.69
C SER A 60 4.23 10.71 4.88
N LEU A 61 4.00 11.16 6.12
CA LEU A 61 4.14 10.35 7.33
C LEU A 61 3.13 9.20 7.35
N PHE A 62 1.89 9.50 6.94
CA PHE A 62 0.84 8.49 6.80
C PHE A 62 1.19 7.48 5.70
N GLY A 63 1.77 7.94 4.59
CA GLY A 63 2.32 7.07 3.54
C GLY A 63 3.39 6.14 4.07
N VAL A 64 4.37 6.66 4.82
CA VAL A 64 5.42 5.87 5.47
C VAL A 64 4.83 4.78 6.36
N ALA A 65 3.89 5.16 7.25
CA ALA A 65 3.23 4.22 8.16
C ALA A 65 2.44 3.14 7.41
N PHE A 66 1.73 3.51 6.35
CA PHE A 66 1.00 2.60 5.49
C PHE A 66 1.91 1.57 4.81
N TYR A 67 2.96 2.02 4.13
CA TYR A 67 3.89 1.12 3.43
C TYR A 67 4.66 0.23 4.40
N LEU A 68 5.08 0.75 5.57
CA LEU A 68 5.69 -0.07 6.63
C LEU A 68 4.74 -1.14 7.15
N THR A 69 3.47 -0.79 7.37
CA THR A 69 2.50 -1.75 7.88
C THR A 69 2.29 -2.89 6.89
N ILE A 70 2.18 -2.60 5.59
CA ILE A 70 2.08 -3.63 4.55
C ILE A 70 3.36 -4.46 4.47
N LEU A 71 4.53 -3.83 4.53
CA LEU A 71 5.82 -4.52 4.41
C LEU A 71 6.02 -5.50 5.58
N ILE A 72 5.90 -5.02 6.82
CA ILE A 72 6.05 -5.82 8.04
C ILE A 72 5.05 -6.97 8.03
N SER A 73 3.80 -6.67 7.68
CA SER A 73 2.77 -7.68 7.65
C SER A 73 3.03 -8.74 6.57
N THR A 74 3.48 -8.34 5.39
CA THR A 74 3.82 -9.30 4.32
C THR A 74 4.93 -10.25 4.77
N ILE A 75 5.91 -9.77 5.54
CA ILE A 75 6.99 -10.60 6.10
C ILE A 75 6.45 -11.55 7.16
N ILE A 76 5.69 -11.04 8.15
CA ILE A 76 5.14 -11.87 9.24
C ILE A 76 4.19 -12.94 8.70
N PHE A 77 3.40 -12.60 7.69
CA PHE A 77 2.40 -13.48 7.12
C PHE A 77 2.91 -14.33 5.95
N TRP A 78 4.20 -14.25 5.60
CA TRP A 78 4.77 -15.00 4.48
C TRP A 78 4.61 -16.52 4.64
N ASP A 79 5.02 -17.05 5.79
CA ASP A 79 4.93 -18.48 6.10
C ASP A 79 3.49 -18.99 6.20
N PRO A 80 2.58 -18.34 6.95
CA PRO A 80 1.19 -18.79 7.00
C PRO A 80 0.49 -18.69 5.64
N ILE A 81 0.73 -17.66 4.82
CA ILE A 81 0.14 -17.59 3.46
C ILE A 81 0.53 -18.82 2.63
N LYS A 82 1.79 -19.25 2.72
CA LYS A 82 2.28 -20.43 2.00
C LYS A 82 1.68 -21.72 2.57
N SER A 83 1.64 -21.83 3.91
CA SER A 83 1.13 -23.00 4.62
C SER A 83 -0.39 -23.19 4.44
N LEU A 84 -1.19 -22.11 4.45
CA LEU A 84 -2.64 -22.15 4.23
C LEU A 84 -3.01 -22.80 2.89
N ARG A 85 -2.18 -22.60 1.86
CA ARG A 85 -2.39 -23.19 0.54
C ARG A 85 -2.07 -24.69 0.47
N ASP A 86 -1.18 -25.16 1.33
CA ASP A 86 -0.63 -26.53 1.29
C ASP A 86 -1.27 -27.46 2.35
N HIS A 87 -1.57 -26.94 3.55
CA HIS A 87 -1.99 -27.73 4.71
C HIS A 87 -3.34 -27.31 5.32
N GLY A 88 -4.07 -26.37 4.73
CA GLY A 88 -5.41 -25.97 5.19
C GLY A 88 -5.42 -24.87 6.26
N ALA A 89 -6.63 -24.38 6.59
CA ALA A 89 -6.86 -23.11 7.27
C ALA A 89 -6.72 -23.15 8.81
N SER A 90 -6.08 -22.13 9.40
CA SER A 90 -5.94 -21.97 10.85
C SER A 90 -6.64 -20.71 11.35
N THR A 91 -7.83 -20.90 11.94
CA THR A 91 -8.87 -19.89 12.26
C THR A 91 -8.39 -18.56 12.86
N LYS A 92 -7.30 -18.50 13.64
CA LYS A 92 -6.81 -17.24 14.23
C LYS A 92 -5.99 -16.38 13.27
N LYS A 93 -5.17 -16.98 12.40
CA LYS A 93 -4.29 -16.24 11.48
C LYS A 93 -5.06 -15.70 10.27
N ASP A 94 -6.15 -16.37 9.92
CA ASP A 94 -7.00 -16.05 8.76
C ASP A 94 -7.69 -14.68 8.88
N LYS A 95 -8.14 -14.32 10.08
CA LYS A 95 -8.77 -13.01 10.33
C LYS A 95 -7.79 -11.85 10.16
N ALA A 96 -6.54 -12.04 10.60
CA ALA A 96 -5.50 -11.01 10.46
C ALA A 96 -5.11 -10.82 8.98
N LEU A 97 -5.08 -11.91 8.21
CA LEU A 97 -4.85 -11.89 6.77
C LEU A 97 -5.97 -11.18 5.99
N LEU A 98 -7.22 -11.43 6.36
CA LEU A 98 -8.35 -10.69 5.79
C LEU A 98 -8.26 -9.20 6.10
N ALA A 99 -7.94 -8.82 7.35
CA ALA A 99 -7.76 -7.42 7.73
C ALA A 99 -6.65 -6.73 6.93
N LEU A 100 -5.56 -7.45 6.65
CA LEU A 100 -4.48 -6.96 5.79
C LEU A 100 -4.90 -6.71 4.35
N GLY A 101 -5.83 -7.51 3.85
CA GLY A 101 -6.43 -7.30 2.55
C GLY A 101 -7.24 -6.00 2.42
N TYR A 102 -7.80 -5.50 3.53
CA TYR A 102 -8.55 -4.24 3.55
C TYR A 102 -7.66 -3.00 3.58
N LEU A 103 -6.42 -3.10 4.08
CA LEU A 103 -5.49 -1.96 4.15
C LEU A 103 -5.25 -1.31 2.78
N PRO A 104 -4.87 -2.06 1.72
CA PRO A 104 -4.68 -1.51 0.38
C PRO A 104 -5.90 -0.79 -0.18
N ILE A 105 -7.11 -1.18 0.22
CA ILE A 105 -8.36 -0.54 -0.20
C ILE A 105 -8.44 0.88 0.38
N ALA A 106 -8.15 1.02 1.68
CA ALA A 106 -8.10 2.32 2.33
C ALA A 106 -6.99 3.20 1.74
N GLY A 107 -5.80 2.64 1.51
CA GLY A 107 -4.69 3.33 0.87
C GLY A 107 -5.04 3.83 -0.53
N PHE A 108 -5.67 2.99 -1.35
CA PHE A 108 -6.13 3.36 -2.69
C PHE A 108 -7.19 4.47 -2.68
N ALA A 109 -8.15 4.42 -1.75
CA ALA A 109 -9.16 5.48 -1.60
C ALA A 109 -8.52 6.83 -1.25
N ILE A 110 -7.53 6.83 -0.34
CA ILE A 110 -6.77 8.03 0.02
C ILE A 110 -5.97 8.55 -1.18
N SER A 111 -5.28 7.68 -1.91
CA SER A 111 -4.55 8.05 -3.13
C SER A 111 -5.46 8.69 -4.18
N MET A 112 -6.68 8.17 -4.36
CA MET A 112 -7.66 8.73 -5.29
C MET A 112 -8.15 10.12 -4.86
N LEU A 113 -8.35 10.32 -3.55
CA LEU A 113 -8.70 11.62 -2.99
C LEU A 113 -7.57 12.65 -3.18
N LEU A 114 -6.31 12.23 -3.04
CA LEU A 114 -5.14 13.08 -3.30
C LEU A 114 -5.02 13.46 -4.78
N LEU A 115 -5.27 12.51 -5.69
CA LEU A 115 -5.31 12.80 -7.12
C LEU A 115 -6.41 13.81 -7.46
N TYR A 116 -7.59 13.66 -6.85
CA TYR A 116 -8.70 14.60 -7.01
C TYR A 116 -8.30 16.00 -6.55
N LEU A 117 -7.66 16.14 -5.39
CA LEU A 117 -7.15 17.42 -4.89
C LEU A 117 -6.13 18.05 -5.84
N GLN A 118 -5.22 17.25 -6.40
CA GLN A 118 -4.20 17.72 -7.33
C GLN A 118 -4.80 18.29 -8.62
N LEU A 119 -5.75 17.59 -9.22
CA LEU A 119 -6.35 17.99 -10.50
C LEU A 119 -7.36 19.14 -10.37
N PHE A 120 -8.23 19.09 -9.36
CA PHE A 120 -9.34 20.03 -9.24
C PHE A 120 -9.01 21.26 -8.40
N VAL A 121 -8.25 21.09 -7.31
CA VAL A 121 -8.00 22.16 -6.35
C VAL A 121 -6.68 22.87 -6.66
N ILE A 122 -5.58 22.12 -6.68
CA ILE A 122 -4.23 22.68 -6.85
C ILE A 122 -3.94 22.98 -8.34
N LYS A 123 -4.55 22.20 -9.25
CA LYS A 123 -4.28 22.22 -10.71
C LYS A 123 -2.80 22.00 -11.05
N ALA A 124 -2.11 21.22 -10.23
CA ALA A 124 -0.70 20.88 -10.41
C ALA A 124 -0.49 19.39 -10.17
N ILE A 125 0.42 18.77 -10.92
CA ILE A 125 0.72 17.34 -10.83
C ILE A 125 2.10 17.16 -10.18
N CYS A 126 2.15 16.32 -9.15
CA CYS A 126 3.39 15.96 -8.49
C CYS A 126 3.82 14.55 -8.93
N ALA A 127 5.03 14.41 -9.48
CA ALA A 127 5.56 13.13 -9.95
C ALA A 127 5.61 12.07 -8.82
N TYR A 128 6.04 12.47 -7.62
CA TYR A 128 6.07 11.59 -6.44
C TYR A 128 4.68 11.10 -6.06
N CYS A 129 3.67 11.97 -6.09
CA CYS A 129 2.30 11.55 -5.81
C CYS A 129 1.74 10.59 -6.87
N VAL A 130 2.11 10.78 -8.14
CA VAL A 130 1.76 9.82 -9.22
C VAL A 130 2.42 8.47 -8.98
N VAL A 131 3.69 8.44 -8.59
CA VAL A 131 4.38 7.20 -8.19
C VAL A 131 3.61 6.53 -7.05
N SER A 132 3.22 7.27 -6.02
CA SER A 132 2.42 6.74 -4.92
C SER A 132 1.05 6.21 -5.34
N ILE A 133 0.36 6.83 -6.30
CA ILE A 133 -0.91 6.32 -6.84
C ILE A 133 -0.69 4.99 -7.56
N ILE A 134 0.37 4.90 -8.35
CA ILE A 134 0.72 3.68 -9.09
C ILE A 134 1.06 2.56 -8.11
N SER A 135 1.89 2.81 -7.10
CA SER A 135 2.24 1.80 -6.08
C SER A 135 1.04 1.36 -5.26
N SER A 136 0.19 2.30 -4.80
CA SER A 136 -1.06 1.95 -4.10
C SER A 136 -2.00 1.12 -4.97
N THR A 137 -2.14 1.45 -6.25
CA THR A 137 -2.99 0.69 -7.20
C THR A 137 -2.44 -0.72 -7.42
N LEU A 138 -1.12 -0.86 -7.58
CA LEU A 138 -0.46 -2.16 -7.70
C LEU A 138 -0.66 -2.99 -6.43
N LEU A 139 -0.47 -2.40 -5.25
CA LEU A 139 -0.70 -3.07 -3.97
C LEU A 139 -2.16 -3.49 -3.79
N PHE A 140 -3.11 -2.68 -4.25
CA PHE A 140 -4.53 -3.03 -4.24
C PHE A 140 -4.82 -4.25 -5.12
N ILE A 141 -4.34 -4.27 -6.37
CA ILE A 141 -4.54 -5.41 -7.28
C ILE A 141 -3.87 -6.68 -6.75
N LEU A 142 -2.64 -6.56 -6.25
CA LEU A 142 -1.89 -7.69 -5.68
C LEU A 142 -2.56 -8.21 -4.40
N GLY A 143 -2.98 -7.31 -3.53
CA GLY A 143 -3.72 -7.62 -2.30
C GLY A 143 -5.02 -8.37 -2.59
N LEU A 144 -5.84 -7.89 -3.54
CA LEU A 144 -7.07 -8.56 -3.95
C LEU A 144 -6.82 -9.99 -4.44
N LYS A 145 -5.77 -10.22 -5.24
CA LYS A 145 -5.43 -11.57 -5.70
C LYS A 145 -5.04 -12.49 -4.54
N VAL A 146 -4.28 -11.99 -3.57
CA VAL A 146 -3.91 -12.75 -2.38
C VAL A 146 -5.15 -13.12 -1.57
N ILE A 147 -6.04 -12.15 -1.30
CA ILE A 147 -7.30 -12.38 -0.58
C ILE A 147 -8.18 -13.40 -1.29
N HIS A 148 -8.30 -13.30 -2.62
CA HIS A 148 -9.17 -14.19 -3.37
C HIS A 148 -8.70 -15.65 -3.30
N ILE A 149 -7.39 -15.88 -3.49
CA ILE A 149 -6.77 -17.20 -3.34
C ILE A 149 -6.96 -17.74 -1.92
N GLN A 150 -6.86 -16.87 -0.91
CA GLN A 150 -7.10 -17.26 0.48
C GLN A 150 -8.56 -17.61 0.75
N GLY A 151 -9.50 -16.79 0.27
CA GLY A 151 -10.94 -17.02 0.46
C GLY A 151 -11.38 -18.37 -0.08
N GLU A 152 -10.86 -18.78 -1.24
CA GLU A 152 -11.10 -20.12 -1.78
C GLU A 152 -10.55 -21.23 -0.87
N ALA A 153 -9.29 -21.09 -0.39
CA ALA A 153 -8.67 -22.07 0.50
C ALA A 153 -9.41 -22.19 1.84
N LEU A 154 -9.85 -21.08 2.43
CA LEU A 154 -10.62 -21.05 3.68
C LEU A 154 -12.00 -21.70 3.51
N ASN A 155 -12.65 -21.52 2.36
CA ASN A 155 -13.96 -22.09 2.09
C ASN A 155 -13.90 -23.63 1.97
N VAL A 156 -12.87 -24.14 1.29
CA VAL A 156 -12.62 -25.58 1.15
C VAL A 156 -12.35 -26.23 2.51
N ASP A 157 -11.51 -25.64 3.36
CA ASP A 157 -11.21 -26.19 4.70
C ASP A 157 -12.46 -26.22 5.61
N ASN A 158 -13.27 -25.16 5.58
CA ASN A 158 -14.53 -25.12 6.33
C ASN A 158 -15.52 -26.19 5.86
N TYR A 159 -15.54 -26.52 4.56
CA TYR A 159 -16.38 -27.59 4.03
C TYR A 159 -15.95 -28.97 4.56
N PHE A 160 -14.64 -29.25 4.59
CA PHE A 160 -14.12 -30.51 5.16
C PHE A 160 -14.31 -30.59 6.68
N ARG A 161 -14.13 -29.50 7.42
CA ARG A 161 -14.33 -29.48 8.89
C ARG A 161 -15.78 -29.69 9.32
N LYS A 162 -16.75 -29.36 8.45
CA LYS A 162 -18.18 -29.59 8.72
C LYS A 162 -18.65 -31.02 8.42
N ARG A 163 -17.84 -31.84 7.74
CA ARG A 163 -18.18 -33.21 7.36
C ARG A 163 -17.56 -34.21 8.33
#